data_AF-A0A067C8M8-F1
#
_entry.id   AF-A0A067C8M8-F1
#
_cell.length_a   1.000
_cell.length_b   1.000
_cell.length_c   1.000
_cell.angle_alpha   90.00
_cell.angle_beta   90.00
_cell.angle_gamma   90.00
#
_symmetry.space_group_name_H-M   'P 1'
#
loop_
_entity.id
_entity.type
_entity.pdbx_description
1 polymer ?
#
loop_
_entity_poly.entity_id
_entity_poly.type
_entity_poly.pdbx_seq_one_letter_code
_entity_poly.pdbx_strand_id
1 'polypeptide(L)'
;MRGSLVWLAALRGLMACRIMGSNTGECQAPSVFLQYMPFCGPLLQYTACVPEAQTIWYNHSVKSKDLFLSQMYRKLVMQREYFEQDVDLNDAQRDEWGNAGEIVPRFTENRDCQDAFRNYMCWLNFPRCDDAGVSLIMCRSVCENYFKACMQAKDLWRCGDPAYVNGYEPEISTYANNVAGELQYYRFPFPGSPFRTNAFTSDGTQALPVCTPSLLNGASSMYDVLQWLHMVVLATWLVVFFL
;
A
#
# COMPACT_ATOMS: atom_id res chain seq x y z
N MET A 1 -10.70 -44.86 13.68
CA MET A 1 -9.70 -43.82 13.31
C MET A 1 -10.24 -42.84 12.25
N ARG A 2 -11.44 -42.27 12.44
CA ARG A 2 -12.03 -41.25 11.53
C ARG A 2 -12.34 -39.91 12.21
N GLY A 3 -12.16 -39.82 13.54
CA GLY A 3 -12.44 -38.61 14.32
C GLY A 3 -11.30 -37.59 14.34
N SER A 4 -10.05 -38.00 14.10
CA SER A 4 -8.86 -37.13 14.26
C SER A 4 -8.61 -36.18 13.08
N LEU A 5 -9.18 -36.45 11.90
CA LEU A 5 -9.00 -35.62 10.70
C LEU A 5 -9.91 -34.37 10.70
N VAL A 6 -11.06 -34.43 11.36
CA VAL A 6 -12.01 -33.30 11.42
C VAL A 6 -11.51 -32.19 12.35
N TRP A 7 -10.80 -32.56 13.43
CA TRP A 7 -10.22 -31.58 14.37
C TRP A 7 -9.03 -30.81 13.78
N LEU A 8 -8.22 -31.43 12.92
CA LEU A 8 -7.10 -30.76 12.24
C LEU A 8 -7.57 -29.75 11.17
N ALA A 9 -8.72 -29.98 10.53
CA ALA A 9 -9.29 -29.03 9.57
C ALA A 9 -9.91 -27.81 10.27
N ALA A 10 -10.51 -27.98 11.45
CA ALA A 10 -11.09 -26.89 12.24
C ALA A 10 -10.02 -25.92 12.79
N LEU A 11 -8.81 -26.42 13.07
CA LEU A 11 -7.68 -25.59 13.52
C LEU A 11 -7.05 -24.73 12.40
N ARG A 12 -7.15 -25.14 11.12
CA ARG A 12 -6.64 -24.35 9.99
C ARG A 12 -7.47 -23.09 9.72
N GLY A 13 -8.77 -23.13 10.03
CA GLY A 13 -9.66 -21.97 9.89
C GLY A 13 -9.37 -20.81 10.86
N LEU A 14 -8.52 -21.03 11.87
CA LEU A 14 -8.14 -20.03 12.86
C LEU A 14 -6.85 -19.27 12.51
N MET A 15 -6.14 -19.64 11.43
CA MET A 15 -4.83 -19.07 11.07
C MET A 15 -4.82 -18.40 9.67
N ALA A 16 -5.98 -18.30 9.02
CA ALA A 16 -6.10 -17.67 7.71
C ALA A 16 -6.28 -16.16 7.87
N CYS A 17 -5.34 -15.38 7.33
CA CYS A 17 -5.45 -13.94 7.28
C CYS A 17 -6.28 -13.50 6.06
N ARG A 18 -6.83 -12.29 6.13
CA ARG A 18 -7.71 -11.77 5.09
C ARG A 18 -6.96 -10.99 4.04
N ILE A 19 -7.13 -11.38 2.79
CA ILE A 19 -6.72 -10.60 1.62
C ILE A 19 -8.00 -9.98 1.06
N MET A 20 -8.09 -8.65 1.05
CA MET A 20 -9.28 -7.93 0.56
C MET A 20 -10.60 -8.39 1.21
N GLY A 21 -10.56 -8.73 2.51
CA GLY A 21 -11.73 -9.19 3.26
C GLY A 21 -12.04 -10.69 3.15
N SER A 22 -11.37 -11.42 2.25
CA SER A 22 -11.56 -12.86 2.05
C SER A 22 -10.48 -13.67 2.78
N ASN A 23 -10.87 -14.76 3.46
CA ASN A 23 -9.97 -15.68 4.15
C ASN A 23 -9.21 -16.56 3.14
N THR A 24 -8.24 -15.99 2.44
CA THR A 24 -7.48 -16.67 1.37
C THR A 24 -5.97 -16.58 1.54
N GLY A 25 -5.50 -16.02 2.66
CA GLY A 25 -4.08 -15.87 2.95
C GLY A 25 -3.65 -16.56 4.23
N GLU A 26 -2.34 -16.66 4.39
CA GLU A 26 -1.65 -17.09 5.60
C GLU A 26 -0.59 -16.06 5.99
N CYS A 27 -0.37 -15.89 7.31
CA CYS A 27 0.66 -14.99 7.81
C CYS A 27 2.03 -15.67 7.76
N GLN A 28 2.93 -15.12 6.96
CA GLN A 28 4.27 -15.67 6.76
C GLN A 28 5.35 -14.63 7.07
N ALA A 29 6.50 -15.10 7.56
CA ALA A 29 7.66 -14.26 7.80
C ALA A 29 8.38 -13.91 6.48
N PRO A 30 9.09 -12.77 6.40
CA PRO A 30 9.81 -12.36 5.19
C PRO A 30 10.75 -13.42 4.61
N SER A 31 11.42 -14.21 5.46
CA SER A 31 12.30 -15.31 5.04
C SER A 31 11.63 -16.35 4.14
N VAL A 32 10.30 -16.51 4.24
CA VAL A 32 9.53 -17.50 3.48
C VAL A 32 9.17 -16.98 2.09
N PHE A 33 8.75 -15.72 1.99
CA PHE A 33 8.13 -15.18 0.77
C PHE A 33 9.05 -14.29 -0.06
N LEU A 34 10.08 -13.67 0.52
CA LEU A 34 10.89 -12.64 -0.16
C LEU A 34 11.56 -13.15 -1.44
N GLN A 35 12.02 -14.41 -1.45
CA GLN A 35 12.63 -15.05 -2.62
C GLN A 35 11.69 -15.12 -3.85
N TYR A 36 10.37 -14.99 -3.64
CA TYR A 36 9.36 -15.06 -4.68
C TYR A 36 8.77 -13.68 -5.04
N MET A 37 9.20 -12.60 -4.39
CA MET A 37 8.60 -11.27 -4.47
C MET A 37 9.59 -10.17 -4.90
N PRO A 38 10.07 -10.18 -6.15
CA PRO A 38 10.97 -9.14 -6.63
C PRO A 38 10.33 -7.73 -6.63
N PHE A 39 9.01 -7.61 -6.79
CA PHE A 39 8.37 -6.30 -6.93
C PHE A 39 7.95 -5.69 -5.60
N CYS A 40 7.14 -6.36 -4.78
CA CYS A 40 6.70 -5.83 -3.48
C CYS A 40 7.62 -6.22 -2.32
N GLY A 41 8.39 -7.30 -2.44
CA GLY A 41 9.20 -7.87 -1.35
C GLY A 41 10.10 -6.86 -0.61
N PRO A 42 10.85 -5.97 -1.29
CA PRO A 42 11.69 -4.97 -0.62
C PRO A 42 10.95 -4.05 0.37
N LEU A 43 9.63 -3.92 0.24
CA LEU A 43 8.77 -3.08 1.09
C LEU A 43 8.17 -3.83 2.28
N LEU A 44 8.28 -5.16 2.29
CA LEU A 44 7.59 -6.05 3.24
C LEU A 44 8.57 -6.57 4.30
N GLN A 45 9.05 -5.67 5.15
CA GLN A 45 9.97 -5.97 6.26
C GLN A 45 9.23 -6.49 7.51
N TYR A 46 8.07 -7.12 7.32
CA TYR A 46 7.18 -7.54 8.40
C TYR A 46 6.50 -8.87 8.05
N THR A 47 5.95 -9.56 9.05
CA THR A 47 5.08 -10.72 8.83
C THR A 47 3.85 -10.28 8.03
N ALA A 48 3.73 -10.78 6.81
CA ALA A 48 2.72 -10.33 5.85
C ALA A 48 1.71 -11.43 5.58
N CYS A 49 0.49 -11.02 5.29
CA CYS A 49 -0.57 -11.89 4.80
C CYS A 49 -0.34 -12.18 3.32
N VAL A 50 0.03 -13.41 3.00
CA VAL A 50 0.36 -13.85 1.63
C VAL A 50 -0.62 -14.92 1.16
N PRO A 51 -0.85 -15.08 -0.16
CA PRO A 51 -1.74 -16.13 -0.68
C PRO A 51 -1.31 -17.53 -0.19
N GLU A 52 -2.25 -18.27 0.40
CA GLU A 52 -2.04 -19.68 0.73
C GLU A 52 -2.02 -20.49 -0.57
N ALA A 53 -0.98 -21.30 -0.79
CA ALA A 53 -0.91 -22.12 -2.00
C ALA A 53 -2.01 -23.20 -1.98
N GLN A 54 -2.82 -23.27 -3.04
CA GLN A 54 -3.93 -24.22 -3.15
C GLN A 54 -3.77 -25.11 -4.38
N THR A 55 -4.16 -26.38 -4.26
CA THR A 55 -4.07 -27.36 -5.35
C THR A 55 -5.04 -27.10 -6.49
N ILE A 56 -6.18 -26.47 -6.20
CA ILE A 56 -7.23 -26.15 -7.18
C ILE A 56 -6.90 -24.89 -7.97
N TRP A 57 -6.25 -23.90 -7.33
CA TRP A 57 -5.86 -22.63 -7.95
C TRP A 57 -4.35 -22.43 -7.85
N TYR A 58 -3.60 -23.06 -8.75
CA TYR A 58 -2.14 -22.97 -8.82
C TYR A 58 -1.61 -21.54 -8.98
N ASN A 59 -2.43 -20.64 -9.53
CA ASN A 59 -2.10 -19.21 -9.67
C ASN A 59 -2.33 -18.41 -8.39
N HIS A 60 -2.97 -18.98 -7.36
CA HIS A 60 -3.12 -18.34 -6.05
C HIS A 60 -1.85 -18.54 -5.23
N SER A 61 -0.78 -17.87 -5.66
CA SER A 61 0.55 -17.96 -5.03
C SER A 61 1.14 -16.57 -4.82
N VAL A 62 2.10 -16.50 -3.89
CA VAL A 62 2.91 -15.30 -3.64
C VAL A 62 3.51 -14.74 -4.93
N LYS A 63 4.19 -15.60 -5.70
CA LYS A 63 4.88 -15.23 -6.94
C LYS A 63 3.91 -14.68 -7.99
N SER A 64 2.79 -15.37 -8.21
CA SER A 64 1.80 -14.99 -9.21
C SER A 64 1.15 -13.66 -8.86
N LYS A 65 0.87 -13.43 -7.56
CA LYS A 65 0.30 -12.17 -7.10
C LYS A 65 1.29 -11.00 -7.19
N ASP A 66 2.55 -11.20 -6.81
CA ASP A 66 3.60 -10.18 -6.95
C ASP A 66 3.81 -9.80 -8.43
N LEU A 67 3.83 -10.79 -9.32
CA LEU A 67 3.90 -10.57 -10.76
C LEU A 67 2.70 -9.80 -11.29
N PHE A 68 1.48 -10.17 -10.87
CA PHE A 68 0.26 -9.44 -11.23
C PHE A 68 0.34 -7.97 -10.81
N LEU A 69 0.79 -7.69 -9.58
CA LEU A 69 0.94 -6.31 -9.11
C LEU A 69 2.02 -5.55 -9.88
N SER A 70 3.15 -6.18 -10.19
CA SER A 70 4.17 -5.57 -11.04
C SER A 70 3.63 -5.20 -12.42
N GLN A 71 2.85 -6.09 -13.04
CA GLN A 71 2.28 -5.86 -14.37
C GLN A 71 1.20 -4.78 -14.32
N MET A 72 0.32 -4.82 -13.32
CA MET A 72 -0.73 -3.83 -13.13
C MET A 72 -0.13 -2.44 -12.85
N TYR A 73 0.86 -2.36 -11.96
CA TYR A 73 1.59 -1.14 -11.68
C TYR A 73 2.19 -0.53 -12.95
N ARG A 74 2.97 -1.33 -13.72
CA ARG A 74 3.58 -0.86 -14.97
C ARG A 74 2.52 -0.38 -15.95
N LYS A 75 1.44 -1.14 -16.13
CA LYS A 75 0.34 -0.76 -17.04
C LYS A 75 -0.26 0.59 -16.64
N LEU A 76 -0.56 0.79 -15.35
CA LEU A 76 -1.19 2.01 -14.87
C LEU A 76 -0.25 3.22 -14.95
N VAL A 77 1.02 3.06 -14.61
CA VAL A 77 2.02 4.14 -14.73
C VAL A 77 2.22 4.53 -16.19
N MET A 78 2.48 3.55 -17.08
CA MET A 78 2.66 3.82 -18.52
C MET A 78 1.42 4.47 -19.13
N GLN A 79 0.22 4.03 -18.75
CA GLN A 79 -1.02 4.63 -19.23
C GLN A 79 -1.15 6.10 -18.77
N ARG A 80 -0.73 6.43 -17.55
CA ARG A 80 -0.74 7.80 -17.05
C ARG A 80 0.29 8.67 -17.75
N GLU A 81 1.53 8.20 -17.87
CA GLU A 81 2.59 8.90 -18.61
C GLU A 81 2.19 9.15 -20.06
N TYR A 82 1.50 8.20 -20.71
CA TYR A 82 0.99 8.39 -22.08
C TYR A 82 -0.01 9.54 -22.18
N PHE A 83 -0.99 9.62 -21.27
CA PHE A 83 -1.94 10.75 -21.25
C PHE A 83 -1.27 12.07 -20.87
N GLU A 84 -0.23 12.02 -20.02
CA GLU A 84 0.51 13.21 -19.61
C GLU A 84 1.38 13.80 -20.74
N GLN A 85 1.67 13.01 -21.78
CA GLN A 85 2.49 13.38 -22.94
C GLN A 85 1.65 13.56 -24.22
N ASP A 86 0.32 13.59 -24.10
CA ASP A 86 -0.58 13.72 -25.24
C ASP A 86 -0.52 15.14 -25.83
N VAL A 87 0.10 15.23 -27.02
CA VAL A 87 0.30 16.50 -27.73
C VAL A 87 -1.02 17.07 -28.24
N ASP A 88 -1.97 16.22 -28.64
CA ASP A 88 -3.25 16.66 -29.19
C ASP A 88 -4.10 17.33 -28.10
N LEU A 89 -4.10 16.78 -26.88
CA LEU A 89 -4.76 17.39 -25.72
C LEU A 89 -4.13 18.75 -25.36
N ASN A 90 -2.80 18.83 -25.38
CA ASN A 90 -2.08 20.06 -25.07
C ASN A 90 -2.32 21.15 -26.13
N ASP A 91 -2.26 20.81 -27.42
CA ASP A 91 -2.54 21.71 -28.54
C ASP A 91 -4.00 22.21 -28.51
N ALA A 92 -4.93 21.37 -28.04
CA ALA A 92 -6.32 21.74 -27.84
C ALA A 92 -6.58 22.59 -26.58
N GLN A 93 -5.54 22.89 -25.79
CA GLN A 93 -5.63 23.55 -24.48
C GLN A 93 -6.62 22.85 -23.55
N ARG A 94 -6.52 21.51 -23.50
CA ARG A 94 -7.35 20.67 -22.64
C ARG A 94 -6.54 19.92 -21.59
N ASP A 95 -7.12 19.80 -20.40
CA ASP A 95 -6.60 18.96 -19.32
C ASP A 95 -6.85 17.46 -19.59
N GLU A 96 -6.32 16.60 -18.72
CA GLU A 96 -6.50 15.13 -18.80
C GLU A 96 -7.96 14.65 -18.64
N TRP A 97 -8.90 15.56 -18.35
CA TRP A 97 -10.33 15.29 -18.21
C TRP A 97 -11.15 15.91 -19.36
N GLY A 98 -10.51 16.59 -20.30
CA GLY A 98 -11.13 17.24 -21.45
C GLY A 98 -11.70 18.64 -21.18
N ASN A 99 -11.46 19.22 -20.00
CA ASN A 99 -11.80 20.61 -19.68
C ASN A 99 -10.75 21.56 -20.25
N ALA A 100 -11.05 22.86 -20.36
CA ALA A 100 -10.05 23.86 -20.72
C ALA A 100 -8.97 23.95 -19.64
N GLY A 101 -7.70 23.79 -20.01
CA GLY A 101 -6.58 23.78 -19.08
C GLY A 101 -5.30 23.18 -19.66
N GLU A 102 -4.31 22.97 -18.79
CA GLU A 102 -3.05 22.31 -19.12
C GLU A 102 -2.98 20.94 -18.44
N ILE A 103 -2.32 20.01 -19.10
CA ILE A 103 -2.05 18.68 -18.55
C ILE A 103 -1.07 18.82 -17.39
N VAL A 104 -1.44 18.27 -16.22
CA VAL A 104 -0.55 18.28 -15.06
C VAL A 104 0.22 16.97 -14.99
N PRO A 105 1.55 16.95 -15.25
CA PRO A 105 2.36 15.76 -15.14
C PRO A 105 2.50 15.36 -13.67
N ARG A 106 2.02 14.17 -13.33
CA ARG A 106 2.03 13.63 -11.96
C ARG A 106 2.88 12.38 -11.86
N PHE A 107 2.92 11.57 -12.92
CA PHE A 107 3.70 10.33 -12.98
C PHE A 107 4.98 10.50 -13.81
N THR A 108 4.94 11.32 -14.85
CA THR A 108 6.08 11.60 -15.74
C THR A 108 7.20 12.25 -14.92
N GLU A 109 8.38 11.61 -14.90
CA GLU A 109 9.58 12.04 -14.16
C GLU A 109 9.40 12.23 -12.64
N ASN A 110 8.25 11.86 -12.08
CA ASN A 110 7.97 11.97 -10.65
C ASN A 110 8.10 10.61 -9.96
N ARG A 111 9.34 10.29 -9.59
CA ARG A 111 9.67 9.02 -8.92
C ARG A 111 8.98 8.89 -7.56
N ASP A 112 8.76 9.98 -6.84
CA ASP A 112 8.11 9.95 -5.53
C ASP A 112 6.65 9.52 -5.64
N CYS A 113 5.91 10.00 -6.64
CA CYS A 113 4.55 9.54 -6.93
C CYS A 113 4.53 8.06 -7.31
N GLN A 114 5.44 7.65 -8.20
CA GLN A 114 5.58 6.27 -8.64
C GLN A 114 5.86 5.32 -7.46
N ASP A 115 6.83 5.65 -6.61
CA ASP A 115 7.17 4.87 -5.42
C ASP A 115 6.03 4.88 -4.38
N ALA A 116 5.36 6.02 -4.17
CA ALA A 116 4.20 6.09 -3.28
C ALA A 116 3.03 5.23 -3.78
N PHE A 117 2.78 5.20 -5.09
CA PHE A 117 1.76 4.36 -5.71
C PHE A 117 2.11 2.87 -5.60
N ARG A 118 3.38 2.51 -5.81
CA ARG A 118 3.88 1.14 -5.60
C ARG A 118 3.68 0.72 -4.14
N ASN A 119 4.06 1.57 -3.19
CA ASN A 119 3.90 1.29 -1.76
C ASN A 119 2.43 1.07 -1.39
N TYR A 120 1.54 1.94 -1.86
CA TYR A 120 0.10 1.81 -1.69
C TYR A 120 -0.42 0.47 -2.23
N MET A 121 -0.08 0.12 -3.47
CA MET A 121 -0.48 -1.14 -4.11
C MET A 121 0.02 -2.36 -3.35
N CYS A 122 1.28 -2.35 -2.94
CA CYS A 122 1.91 -3.48 -2.24
C CYS A 122 1.33 -3.69 -0.84
N TRP A 123 1.19 -2.63 -0.04
CA TRP A 123 0.67 -2.72 1.33
C TRP A 123 -0.83 -3.04 1.38
N LEU A 124 -1.60 -2.58 0.39
CA LEU A 124 -3.00 -2.97 0.22
C LEU A 124 -3.14 -4.48 -0.03
N ASN A 125 -2.22 -5.04 -0.81
CA ASN A 125 -2.29 -6.43 -1.25
C ASN A 125 -1.59 -7.42 -0.31
N PHE A 126 -0.58 -6.98 0.42
CA PHE A 126 0.18 -7.77 1.38
C PHE A 126 0.15 -7.08 2.75
N PRO A 127 -1.02 -7.07 3.40
CA PRO A 127 -1.18 -6.41 4.69
C PRO A 127 -0.32 -7.09 5.75
N ARG A 128 0.14 -6.30 6.72
CA ARG A 128 0.83 -6.79 7.92
C ARG A 128 -0.11 -7.70 8.70
N CYS A 129 0.42 -8.75 9.30
CA CYS A 129 -0.28 -9.52 10.33
C CYS A 129 0.07 -9.05 11.73
N ASP A 130 -0.90 -9.09 12.64
CA ASP A 130 -0.65 -9.01 14.07
C ASP A 130 -0.22 -10.36 14.66
N ASP A 131 0.05 -10.37 15.96
CA ASP A 131 0.50 -11.56 16.70
C ASP A 131 -0.58 -12.66 16.77
N ALA A 132 -1.84 -12.32 16.50
CA ALA A 132 -2.94 -13.26 16.43
C ALA A 132 -3.11 -13.86 15.01
N GLY A 133 -2.25 -13.50 14.05
CA GLY A 133 -2.34 -13.97 12.67
C GLY A 133 -3.47 -13.30 11.87
N VAL A 134 -3.97 -12.15 12.33
CA VAL A 134 -5.01 -11.38 11.66
C VAL A 134 -4.35 -10.28 10.82
N SER A 135 -4.80 -10.12 9.57
CA SER A 135 -4.31 -9.04 8.72
C SER A 135 -4.86 -7.68 9.19
N LEU A 136 -3.97 -6.70 9.21
CA LEU A 136 -4.25 -5.34 9.62
C LEU A 136 -4.69 -4.48 8.43
N ILE A 137 -5.68 -3.63 8.67
CA ILE A 137 -6.13 -2.61 7.72
C ILE A 137 -5.02 -1.60 7.41
N MET A 138 -5.15 -0.87 6.29
CA MET A 138 -4.12 0.06 5.85
C MET A 138 -4.06 1.32 6.72
N CYS A 139 -2.85 1.85 6.91
CA CYS A 139 -2.66 3.11 7.62
C CYS A 139 -3.14 4.29 6.76
N ARG A 140 -3.79 5.29 7.39
CA ARG A 140 -4.27 6.51 6.71
C ARG A 140 -3.15 7.27 6.00
N SER A 141 -1.99 7.32 6.65
CA SER A 141 -0.77 7.95 6.15
C SER A 141 -0.32 7.40 4.79
N VAL A 142 -0.59 6.14 4.48
CA VAL A 142 -0.27 5.55 3.17
C VAL A 142 -1.12 6.17 2.06
N CYS A 143 -2.43 6.26 2.30
CA CYS A 143 -3.35 6.89 1.36
C CYS A 143 -2.99 8.36 1.16
N GLU A 144 -2.79 9.09 2.26
CA GLU A 144 -2.42 10.51 2.21
C GLU A 144 -1.09 10.74 1.49
N ASN A 145 -0.09 9.90 1.74
CA ASN A 145 1.21 10.00 1.08
C ASN A 145 1.11 9.74 -0.43
N TYR A 146 0.29 8.78 -0.87
CA TYR A 146 0.04 8.54 -2.29
C TYR A 146 -0.53 9.78 -2.97
N PHE A 147 -1.63 10.33 -2.45
CA PHE A 147 -2.24 11.52 -3.04
C PHE A 147 -1.32 12.75 -2.98
N LYS A 148 -0.55 12.91 -1.89
CA LYS A 148 0.41 14.00 -1.73
C LYS A 148 1.58 13.92 -2.72
N ALA A 149 2.24 12.77 -2.81
CA ALA A 149 3.39 12.56 -3.70
C ALA A 149 3.00 12.72 -5.17
N CYS A 150 1.77 12.32 -5.51
CA CYS A 150 1.20 12.49 -6.85
C CYS A 150 0.51 13.85 -7.07
N MET A 151 0.68 14.83 -6.18
CA MET A 151 0.18 16.19 -6.32
C MET A 151 -1.32 16.28 -6.64
N GLN A 152 -2.11 15.37 -6.08
CA GLN A 152 -3.55 15.36 -6.29
C GLN A 152 -4.21 16.44 -5.44
N ALA A 153 -5.20 17.12 -6.01
CA ALA A 153 -5.98 18.12 -5.29
C ALA A 153 -6.67 17.51 -4.06
N LYS A 154 -6.71 18.26 -2.94
CA LYS A 154 -7.09 17.73 -1.62
C LYS A 154 -8.53 17.22 -1.55
N ASP A 155 -9.43 17.80 -2.33
CA ASP A 155 -10.83 17.42 -2.50
C ASP A 155 -11.01 16.04 -3.17
N LEU A 156 -10.00 15.57 -3.92
CA LEU A 156 -9.98 14.22 -4.50
C LEU A 156 -9.50 13.14 -3.53
N TRP A 157 -8.94 13.52 -2.38
CA TRP A 157 -8.36 12.55 -1.45
C TRP A 157 -9.47 11.76 -0.77
N ARG A 158 -9.50 10.46 -1.02
CA ARG A 158 -10.46 9.53 -0.41
C ARG A 158 -9.85 8.75 0.75
N CYS A 159 -9.16 9.47 1.63
CA CYS A 159 -8.44 8.91 2.77
C CYS A 159 -9.12 9.18 4.12
N GLY A 160 -10.27 9.86 4.14
CA GLY A 160 -10.95 10.37 5.32
C GLY A 160 -11.85 9.34 6.03
N ASP A 161 -12.96 9.80 6.60
CA ASP A 161 -13.86 8.96 7.38
C ASP A 161 -14.79 8.13 6.47
N PRO A 162 -14.94 6.81 6.70
CA PRO A 162 -15.93 5.99 6.00
C PRO A 162 -17.36 6.55 6.06
N ALA A 163 -17.75 7.25 7.12
CA ALA A 163 -19.06 7.90 7.25
C ALA A 163 -19.30 8.97 6.17
N TYR A 164 -18.23 9.54 5.62
CA TYR A 164 -18.26 10.51 4.51
C TYR A 164 -17.76 9.88 3.20
N VAL A 165 -17.76 8.53 3.11
CA VAL A 165 -17.28 7.73 1.97
C VAL A 165 -15.80 8.02 1.62
N ASN A 166 -15.07 8.35 2.68
CA ASN A 166 -13.66 8.73 2.76
C ASN A 166 -13.33 10.17 2.35
N GLY A 167 -14.28 11.10 2.34
CA GLY A 167 -13.99 12.54 2.45
C GLY A 167 -13.52 12.91 3.87
N TYR A 168 -12.87 14.08 4.00
CA TYR A 168 -12.61 14.69 5.32
C TYR A 168 -13.84 15.42 5.87
N GLU A 169 -14.77 15.76 4.99
CA GLU A 169 -16.06 16.37 5.28
C GLU A 169 -17.13 15.64 4.45
N PRO A 170 -18.41 15.68 4.86
CA PRO A 170 -19.50 15.21 4.03
C PRO A 170 -19.51 15.95 2.69
N GLU A 171 -19.56 15.24 1.56
CA GLU A 171 -19.90 15.87 0.28
C GLU A 171 -21.32 16.44 0.36
N ILE A 172 -21.76 17.31 -0.54
CA ILE A 172 -23.17 17.74 -0.61
C ILE A 172 -23.65 17.48 -2.03
N SER A 173 -24.66 16.62 -2.19
CA SER A 173 -25.17 16.25 -3.52
C SER A 173 -26.08 17.34 -4.08
N THR A 174 -25.59 18.15 -5.01
CA THR A 174 -26.39 19.18 -5.69
C THR A 174 -27.49 18.61 -6.60
N TYR A 175 -27.36 17.34 -7.03
CA TYR A 175 -28.34 16.66 -7.88
C TYR A 175 -29.44 15.96 -7.08
N ALA A 176 -29.08 15.28 -5.97
CA ALA A 176 -30.04 14.59 -5.12
C ALA A 176 -30.86 15.55 -4.24
N ASN A 177 -30.30 16.72 -3.90
CA ASN A 177 -30.98 17.72 -3.08
C ASN A 177 -32.15 18.44 -3.78
N ASN A 178 -32.35 18.23 -5.09
CA ASN A 178 -33.51 18.73 -5.83
C ASN A 178 -34.78 17.87 -5.60
N VAL A 179 -34.67 16.74 -4.91
CA VAL A 179 -35.80 15.88 -4.55
C VAL A 179 -35.83 15.76 -3.02
N ALA A 180 -36.71 16.55 -2.39
CA ALA A 180 -37.12 16.48 -0.98
C ALA A 180 -36.24 15.61 -0.04
N GLY A 181 -35.14 16.19 0.45
CA GLY A 181 -34.62 15.87 1.79
C GLY A 181 -33.72 14.65 1.98
N GLU A 182 -33.29 13.94 0.94
CA GLU A 182 -32.35 12.82 1.12
C GLU A 182 -30.99 13.07 0.44
N LEU A 183 -29.98 13.23 1.27
CA LEU A 183 -28.58 13.29 0.84
C LEU A 183 -28.16 11.90 0.31
N GLN A 184 -28.10 11.74 -1.01
CA GLN A 184 -27.60 10.49 -1.60
C GLN A 184 -26.07 10.48 -1.61
N TYR A 185 -25.48 9.67 -0.73
CA TYR A 185 -24.04 9.53 -0.53
C TYR A 185 -23.48 8.16 -0.90
N TYR A 186 -24.13 7.36 -1.74
CA TYR A 186 -23.57 6.03 -1.98
C TYR A 186 -22.52 6.02 -3.08
N ARG A 187 -21.28 6.37 -2.73
CA ARG A 187 -20.08 5.99 -3.51
C ARG A 187 -19.42 4.77 -2.84
N PHE A 188 -18.70 3.97 -3.63
CA PHE A 188 -18.02 2.79 -3.07
C PHE A 188 -16.79 3.21 -2.24
N PRO A 189 -16.48 2.55 -1.12
CA PRO A 189 -15.29 2.85 -0.34
C PRO A 189 -14.01 2.79 -1.18
N PHE A 190 -13.11 3.75 -0.97
CA PHE A 190 -11.79 3.75 -1.60
C PHE A 190 -10.98 2.50 -1.19
N PRO A 191 -10.17 1.90 -2.08
CA PRO A 191 -9.46 0.67 -1.77
C PRO A 191 -8.60 0.80 -0.50
N GLY A 192 -8.71 -0.20 0.38
CA GLY A 192 -8.02 -0.20 1.68
C GLY A 192 -8.70 0.60 2.78
N SER A 193 -9.81 1.30 2.50
CA SER A 193 -10.72 1.81 3.53
C SER A 193 -11.44 0.64 4.24
N PRO A 194 -11.68 0.73 5.56
CA PRO A 194 -11.36 1.86 6.45
C PRO A 194 -9.88 1.97 6.77
N PHE A 195 -9.39 3.20 6.90
CA PHE A 195 -8.02 3.49 7.31
C PHE A 195 -7.92 3.66 8.82
N ARG A 196 -6.77 3.27 9.38
CA ARG A 196 -6.43 3.54 10.79
C ARG A 196 -5.24 4.48 10.90
N THR A 197 -5.22 5.30 11.93
CA THR A 197 -4.08 6.17 12.23
C THR A 197 -2.94 5.36 12.82
N ASN A 198 -1.70 5.71 12.46
CA ASN A 198 -0.52 5.13 13.09
C ASN A 198 -0.56 5.36 14.60
N ALA A 199 -0.06 4.40 15.36
CA ALA A 199 0.13 4.52 16.80
C ALA A 199 1.60 4.27 17.14
N PHE A 200 2.06 4.89 18.22
CA PHE A 200 3.42 4.79 18.70
C PHE A 200 3.42 4.48 20.20
N THR A 201 4.54 3.96 20.71
CA THR A 201 4.78 3.81 22.15
C THR A 201 4.66 5.15 22.87
N SER A 202 4.49 5.13 24.20
CA SER A 202 4.28 6.34 25.00
C SER A 202 5.43 7.34 24.93
N ASP A 203 6.64 6.86 24.66
CA ASP A 203 7.85 7.65 24.42
C ASP A 203 8.00 8.12 22.95
N GLY A 204 7.10 7.70 22.06
CA GLY A 204 7.09 8.05 20.64
C GLY A 204 8.17 7.37 19.80
N THR A 205 8.95 6.45 20.36
CA THR A 205 10.15 5.91 19.71
C THR A 205 9.90 4.68 18.85
N GLN A 206 8.78 3.97 19.03
CA GLN A 206 8.47 2.74 18.30
C GLN A 206 7.06 2.77 17.71
N ALA A 207 6.93 2.37 16.45
CA ALA A 207 5.62 2.24 15.80
C ALA A 207 4.92 0.97 16.28
N LEU A 208 3.68 1.11 16.74
CA LEU A 208 2.84 -0.01 17.16
C LEU A 208 2.16 -0.64 15.92
N PRO A 209 2.06 -1.97 15.85
CA PRO A 209 1.47 -2.69 14.72
C PRO A 209 -0.06 -2.61 14.74
N VAL A 210 -0.61 -1.41 14.50
CA VAL A 210 -2.05 -1.16 14.47
C VAL A 210 -2.63 -1.15 13.07
N CYS A 211 -1.81 -0.90 12.04
CA CYS A 211 -2.21 -0.83 10.65
C CYS A 211 -1.03 -1.21 9.71
N THR A 212 -1.28 -1.32 8.41
CA THR A 212 -0.26 -1.61 7.41
C THR A 212 0.28 -0.32 6.79
N PRO A 213 1.60 -0.04 6.83
CA PRO A 213 2.66 -0.94 7.29
C PRO A 213 3.07 -0.73 8.77
N SER A 214 2.54 0.27 9.49
CA SER A 214 2.96 0.64 10.86
C SER A 214 4.48 0.56 11.02
N LEU A 215 5.21 1.31 10.21
CA LEU A 215 6.68 1.35 10.24
C LEU A 215 7.13 2.61 10.97
N LEU A 216 8.10 2.44 11.86
CA LEU A 216 8.90 3.54 12.37
C LEU A 216 9.86 3.98 11.24
N ASN A 217 9.86 5.25 10.87
CA ASN A 217 10.85 5.85 9.98
C ASN A 217 11.06 5.11 8.64
N GLY A 218 10.10 5.24 7.71
CA GLY A 218 10.29 4.91 6.28
C GLY A 218 11.28 5.83 5.53
N ALA A 219 12.11 6.57 6.25
CA ALA A 219 13.28 7.24 5.71
C ALA A 219 14.49 6.64 6.42
N SER A 220 15.43 6.05 5.67
CA SER A 220 16.75 5.70 6.17
C SER A 220 17.28 6.87 6.99
N SER A 221 17.48 6.65 8.28
CA SER A 221 17.96 7.69 9.17
C SER A 221 19.33 8.13 8.67
N MET A 222 19.61 9.44 8.64
CA MET A 222 20.95 9.98 8.35
C MET A 222 22.03 9.35 9.26
N TYR A 223 21.59 8.79 10.40
CA TYR A 223 22.39 8.02 11.34
C TYR A 223 22.89 6.68 10.76
N ASP A 224 22.09 5.97 9.96
CA ASP A 224 22.50 4.70 9.33
C ASP A 224 23.59 4.93 8.27
N VAL A 225 23.50 6.04 7.53
CA VAL A 225 24.53 6.45 6.56
C VAL A 225 25.83 6.84 7.28
N LEU A 226 25.73 7.59 8.39
CA LEU A 226 26.89 7.98 9.18
C LEU A 226 27.57 6.77 9.83
N GLN A 227 26.79 5.81 10.33
CA GLN A 227 27.30 4.61 10.98
C GLN A 227 28.01 3.69 9.98
N TRP A 228 27.48 3.57 8.75
CA TRP A 228 28.14 2.85 7.67
C TRP A 228 29.47 3.53 7.26
N LEU A 229 29.47 4.86 7.11
CA LEU A 229 30.69 5.62 6.81
C LEU A 229 31.74 5.47 7.92
N HIS A 230 31.34 5.51 9.19
CA HIS A 230 32.25 5.28 10.32
C HIS A 230 32.87 3.88 10.29
N MET A 231 32.09 2.84 9.97
CA MET A 231 32.59 1.47 9.86
C MET A 231 33.59 1.31 8.69
N VAL A 232 33.33 1.95 7.55
CA VAL A 232 34.23 1.95 6.38
C VAL A 232 35.53 2.70 6.70
N VAL A 233 35.45 3.84 7.39
CA VAL A 233 36.64 4.61 7.80
C VAL A 233 37.47 3.83 8.83
N LEU A 234 36.84 3.18 9.80
CA LEU A 234 37.55 2.34 10.79
C LEU A 234 38.20 1.11 10.14
N ALA A 235 37.51 0.46 9.21
CA ALA A 235 38.05 -0.69 8.49
C ALA A 235 39.26 -0.30 7.63
N THR A 236 39.19 0.85 6.93
CA THR A 236 40.32 1.36 6.14
C THR A 236 41.49 1.83 7.01
N TRP A 237 41.22 2.44 8.18
CA TRP A 237 42.27 2.78 9.16
C TRP A 237 43.01 1.55 9.69
N LEU A 238 42.28 0.49 10.04
CA LEU A 238 42.88 -0.75 10.54
C LEU A 238 43.75 -1.43 9.48
N VAL A 239 43.33 -1.41 8.22
CA VAL A 239 44.12 -1.97 7.11
C VAL A 239 45.38 -1.16 6.83
N VAL A 240 45.36 0.17 6.98
CA VAL A 240 46.53 1.02 6.71
C VAL A 240 47.57 0.99 7.83
N PHE A 241 47.16 0.76 9.08
CA PHE A 241 48.06 0.83 10.23
C PHE A 241 48.51 -0.52 10.80
N PHE A 242 47.83 -1.62 10.48
CA PHE A 242 48.14 -2.96 11.00
C PHE A 242 48.54 -3.99 9.92
N LEU A 243 48.73 -3.56 8.68
CA LEU A 243 49.45 -4.28 7.60
C LEU A 243 50.69 -3.49 7.22
#